data_AF-A0A952BAZ8-F1
#
_entry.id   AF-A0A952BAZ8-F1
#
_cell.length_a   1.000
_cell.length_b   1.000
_cell.length_c   1.000
_cell.angle_alpha   90.00
_cell.angle_beta   90.00
_cell.angle_gamma   90.00
#
_symmetry.space_group_name_H-M   'P 1'
#
loop_
_entity.id
_entity.type
_entity.pdbx_description
1 polymer ?
#
loop_
_entity_poly.entity_id
_entity_poly.type
_entity_poly.pdbx_seq_one_letter_code
_entity_poly.pdbx_strand_id
1 'polypeptide(L)'
;MAGTQKTVNITITSDDLTFLKDNQYRLCFAKKVNNTFDVVWQSYQEYLDNNSFLWTPVYQLFGSNEFAGDVLVKVQTNTVNIDLNQQATLDKEGVLGPASTGGTTTGITLVNNYGPIHPGLNQLSTGIGGTQESTPIYVAPDQIALGSDLLTPIDEVLVWFEQNIETSTMFSDARTNSVTINMTSSNLQTRLYSGGKWSTPSASDLAVGVTPLILQIILYATGAIIAQDLASKIASKLTGVYKDITVDVTTGAENKVKVTYHERQGLTPAEKSFLTTLMTSTINDTLMEFTVESLAQSGVGYTKMEAST
;
A
#
# COMPACT_ATOMS: atom_id res chain seq x y z
N MET A 1 15.44 -17.16 15.49
CA MET A 1 13.98 -16.95 15.39
C MET A 1 13.75 -16.18 14.11
N ALA A 2 13.08 -16.76 13.12
CA ALA A 2 12.78 -16.05 11.88
C ALA A 2 11.86 -14.87 12.21
N GLY A 3 12.29 -13.65 11.93
CA GLY A 3 11.49 -12.48 12.25
C GLY A 3 10.23 -12.41 11.38
N THR A 4 9.21 -11.73 11.87
CA THR A 4 7.88 -11.74 11.25
C THR A 4 7.86 -10.89 9.98
N GLN A 5 7.24 -11.42 8.92
CA GLN A 5 6.99 -10.69 7.69
C GLN A 5 6.18 -9.41 7.97
N LYS A 6 6.52 -8.34 7.26
CA LYS A 6 5.82 -7.06 7.28
C LYS A 6 5.15 -6.81 5.94
N THR A 7 4.01 -6.13 5.97
CA THR A 7 3.23 -5.76 4.79
C THR A 7 2.78 -4.31 4.87
N VAL A 8 3.09 -3.53 3.84
CA VAL A 8 2.55 -2.21 3.61
C VAL A 8 1.60 -2.27 2.42
N ASN A 9 0.35 -1.87 2.64
CA ASN A 9 -0.62 -1.69 1.58
C ASN A 9 -0.73 -0.20 1.23
N ILE A 10 -0.65 0.10 -0.07
CA ILE A 10 -0.81 1.44 -0.61
C ILE A 10 -2.04 1.46 -1.50
N THR A 11 -3.02 2.26 -1.09
CA THR A 11 -4.22 2.56 -1.88
C THR A 11 -4.10 3.96 -2.47
N ILE A 12 -4.51 4.13 -3.72
CA ILE A 12 -4.42 5.38 -4.48
C ILE A 12 -5.81 5.63 -5.09
N THR A 13 -6.35 6.84 -4.95
CA THR A 13 -7.63 7.15 -5.62
C THR A 13 -7.48 7.19 -7.14
N SER A 14 -8.56 6.96 -7.88
CA SER A 14 -8.50 6.91 -9.34
C SER A 14 -8.01 8.21 -9.98
N ASP A 15 -8.40 9.36 -9.42
CA ASP A 15 -7.99 10.68 -9.92
C ASP A 15 -6.49 10.88 -9.73
N ASP A 16 -5.96 10.58 -8.54
CA ASP A 16 -4.52 10.66 -8.27
C ASP A 16 -3.74 9.63 -9.08
N LEU A 17 -4.24 8.41 -9.23
CA LEU A 17 -3.58 7.37 -10.01
C LEU A 17 -3.39 7.81 -11.46
N THR A 18 -4.44 8.37 -12.07
CA THR A 18 -4.39 8.89 -13.44
C THR A 18 -3.34 9.99 -13.55
N PHE A 19 -3.39 10.99 -12.66
CA PHE A 19 -2.42 12.08 -12.64
C PHE A 19 -0.98 11.58 -12.49
N LEU A 20 -0.73 10.67 -11.55
CA LEU A 20 0.61 10.14 -11.28
C LEU A 20 1.15 9.36 -12.49
N LYS A 21 0.31 8.56 -13.15
CA LYS A 21 0.67 7.77 -14.34
C LYS A 21 0.97 8.65 -15.55
N ASP A 22 0.10 9.61 -15.84
CA ASP A 22 0.27 10.55 -16.96
C ASP A 22 1.54 11.39 -16.82
N ASN A 23 1.96 11.65 -15.58
CA ASN A 23 3.17 12.37 -15.26
C ASN A 23 4.34 11.44 -14.90
N GLN A 24 4.30 10.14 -15.22
CA GLN A 24 5.44 9.22 -15.06
C GLN A 24 6.03 9.15 -13.64
N TYR A 25 5.21 9.40 -12.62
CA TYR A 25 5.63 9.20 -11.23
C TYR A 25 5.75 7.71 -10.93
N ARG A 26 6.78 7.36 -10.15
CA ARG A 26 7.03 6.00 -9.66
C ARG A 26 6.69 5.91 -8.18
N LEU A 27 6.08 4.80 -7.75
CA LEU A 27 5.85 4.51 -6.33
C LEU A 27 7.15 4.02 -5.70
N CYS A 28 7.65 4.75 -4.71
CA CYS A 28 8.97 4.54 -4.12
C CYS A 28 8.88 4.17 -2.65
N PHE A 29 9.80 3.30 -2.22
CA PHE A 29 9.95 2.84 -0.85
C PHE A 29 11.41 3.01 -0.41
N ALA A 30 11.65 3.40 0.84
CA ALA A 30 12.97 3.36 1.49
C ALA A 30 12.82 2.81 2.91
N LYS A 31 13.79 2.01 3.36
CA LYS A 31 13.82 1.42 4.71
C LYS A 31 14.75 2.23 5.59
N LYS A 32 14.38 2.40 6.87
CA LYS A 32 15.23 3.11 7.81
C LYS A 32 16.31 2.21 8.40
N VAL A 33 17.55 2.68 8.40
CA VAL A 33 18.68 2.06 9.09
C VAL A 33 19.47 3.17 9.79
N ASN A 34 19.89 2.95 11.04
CA ASN A 34 20.60 3.95 11.85
C ASN A 34 19.89 5.32 11.92
N ASN A 35 18.56 5.29 11.98
CA ASN A 35 17.69 6.46 12.00
C ASN A 35 17.72 7.33 10.72
N THR A 36 18.22 6.80 9.61
CA THR A 36 18.33 7.48 8.31
C THR A 36 17.60 6.70 7.21
N PHE A 37 17.07 7.42 6.22
CA PHE A 37 16.67 6.89 4.92
C PHE A 37 17.63 7.46 3.89
N ASP A 38 18.35 6.62 3.16
CA ASP A 38 19.37 7.08 2.22
C ASP A 38 19.46 6.26 0.93
N VAL A 39 18.63 5.22 0.78
CA VAL A 39 18.55 4.42 -0.44
C VAL A 39 17.10 4.20 -0.83
N VAL A 40 16.79 4.41 -2.10
CA VAL A 40 15.51 4.01 -2.70
C VAL A 40 15.51 2.49 -2.78
N TRP A 41 14.89 1.85 -1.80
CA TRP A 41 14.87 0.40 -1.68
C TRP A 41 14.19 -0.26 -2.87
N GLN A 42 13.05 0.30 -3.28
CA GLN A 42 12.26 -0.17 -4.41
C GLN A 42 11.54 1.01 -5.08
N SER A 43 11.49 1.01 -6.41
CA SER A 43 10.77 2.00 -7.21
C SER A 43 10.02 1.32 -8.36
N TYR A 44 8.72 1.56 -8.43
CA TYR A 44 7.82 0.89 -9.37
C TYR A 44 7.13 1.86 -10.31
N GLN A 45 7.14 1.54 -11.60
CA GLN A 45 6.33 2.24 -12.61
C GLN A 45 4.93 1.61 -12.75
N GLU A 46 4.82 0.28 -12.66
CA GLU A 46 3.60 -0.49 -12.92
C GLU A 46 2.72 -0.70 -11.67
N TYR A 47 2.61 0.30 -10.78
CA TYR A 47 1.70 0.24 -9.62
C TYR A 47 0.23 0.44 -10.04
N LEU A 48 -0.68 -0.14 -9.27
CA LEU A 48 -2.12 -0.07 -9.46
C LEU A 48 -2.75 0.86 -8.41
N ASP A 49 -4.08 0.90 -8.36
CA ASP A 49 -4.85 1.55 -7.31
C ASP A 49 -4.60 0.90 -5.93
N ASN A 50 -4.38 -0.42 -5.90
CA ASN A 50 -4.08 -1.21 -4.71
C ASN A 50 -2.77 -1.97 -4.88
N ASN A 51 -1.83 -1.70 -3.99
CA ASN A 51 -0.48 -2.26 -4.04
C ASN A 51 -0.12 -2.86 -2.69
N SER A 52 0.52 -4.03 -2.70
CA SER A 52 1.05 -4.64 -1.49
C SER A 52 2.55 -4.82 -1.63
N PHE A 53 3.29 -4.23 -0.70
CA PHE A 53 4.74 -4.37 -0.60
C PHE A 53 5.10 -5.09 0.69
N LEU A 54 5.90 -6.14 0.59
CA LEU A 54 6.18 -7.04 1.70
C LEU A 54 7.67 -7.21 1.88
N TRP A 55 8.10 -7.49 3.11
CA TRP A 55 9.47 -7.87 3.38
C TRP A 55 9.60 -8.79 4.58
N THR A 56 10.73 -9.49 4.61
CA THR A 56 11.14 -10.31 5.74
C THR A 56 12.46 -9.77 6.29
N PRO A 57 12.79 -10.02 7.55
CA PRO A 57 14.05 -9.59 8.15
C PRO A 57 15.19 -10.53 7.74
N VAL A 58 15.34 -10.75 6.43
CA VAL A 58 16.46 -11.47 5.82
C VAL A 58 17.38 -10.42 5.21
N TYR A 59 18.57 -10.27 5.79
CA TYR A 59 19.52 -9.23 5.41
C TYR A 59 20.76 -9.82 4.75
N GLN A 60 21.43 -8.99 3.95
CA GLN A 60 22.77 -9.28 3.47
C GLN A 60 23.68 -8.08 3.72
N LEU A 61 24.84 -8.32 4.33
CA LEU A 61 25.87 -7.30 4.52
C LEU A 61 26.70 -7.16 3.25
N PHE A 62 27.08 -5.93 2.94
CA PHE A 62 28.04 -5.61 1.87
C PHE A 62 28.87 -4.37 2.21
N GLY A 63 29.89 -4.10 1.40
CA GLY A 63 30.62 -2.83 1.36
C GLY A 63 30.52 -2.13 0.00
N SER A 64 30.44 -0.80 0.01
CA SER A 64 30.51 0.10 -1.15
C SER A 64 31.74 1.02 -1.04
N ASN A 65 32.32 1.40 -2.17
CA ASN A 65 33.42 2.37 -2.23
C ASN A 65 32.94 3.82 -2.26
N GLU A 66 31.66 4.06 -2.54
CA GLU A 66 31.11 5.40 -2.69
C GLU A 66 29.74 5.52 -2.02
N PHE A 67 29.49 6.71 -1.46
CA PHE A 67 28.18 7.22 -1.13
C PHE A 67 28.02 8.58 -1.78
N ALA A 68 27.02 8.73 -2.65
CA ALA A 68 26.73 9.99 -3.32
C ALA A 68 25.24 10.06 -3.69
N GLY A 69 24.61 11.21 -3.46
CA GLY A 69 23.22 11.43 -3.87
C GLY A 69 23.03 11.23 -5.38
N ASP A 70 21.87 10.69 -5.74
CA ASP A 70 21.44 10.41 -7.12
C ASP A 70 22.31 9.40 -7.88
N VAL A 71 23.17 8.67 -7.18
CA VAL A 71 23.98 7.58 -7.72
C VAL A 71 23.42 6.23 -7.28
N LEU A 72 23.41 5.24 -8.17
CA LEU A 72 23.03 3.87 -7.83
C LEU A 72 24.08 3.24 -6.90
N VAL A 73 23.61 2.56 -5.85
CA VAL A 73 24.46 1.74 -4.97
C VAL A 73 25.20 0.70 -5.82
N LYS A 74 26.53 0.68 -5.69
CA LYS A 74 27.37 -0.38 -6.25
C LYS A 74 27.93 -1.23 -5.12
N VAL A 75 27.48 -2.47 -5.04
CA VAL A 75 28.06 -3.46 -4.14
C VAL A 75 29.46 -3.84 -4.64
N GLN A 76 30.49 -3.58 -3.84
CA GLN A 76 31.91 -3.78 -4.21
C GLN A 76 32.52 -5.05 -3.59
N THR A 77 31.97 -5.51 -2.47
CA THR A 77 32.37 -6.77 -1.82
C THR A 77 31.50 -7.92 -2.31
N ASN A 78 31.83 -9.15 -1.91
CA ASN A 78 30.80 -10.20 -1.85
C ASN A 78 29.70 -9.82 -0.85
N THR A 79 28.51 -10.40 -0.99
CA THR A 79 27.44 -10.27 0.00
C THR A 79 27.47 -11.46 0.98
N VAL A 80 27.07 -11.21 2.23
CA VAL A 80 26.96 -12.26 3.25
C VAL A 80 25.60 -12.18 3.92
N ASN A 81 24.84 -13.29 3.89
CA ASN A 81 23.61 -13.40 4.66
C ASN A 81 23.91 -13.22 6.15
N ILE A 82 23.15 -12.36 6.81
CA ILE A 82 23.41 -11.99 8.19
C ILE A 82 22.10 -11.69 8.92
N ASP A 83 22.03 -12.04 10.19
CA ASP A 83 20.90 -11.77 11.06
C ASP A 83 21.23 -10.66 12.07
N LEU A 84 20.21 -10.11 12.73
CA LEU A 84 20.41 -9.30 13.94
C LEU A 84 21.21 -10.10 14.98
N ASN A 85 21.98 -9.41 15.84
CA ASN A 85 22.91 -10.03 16.81
C ASN A 85 24.14 -10.70 16.19
N GLN A 86 24.37 -10.53 14.89
CA GLN A 86 25.54 -11.07 14.22
C GLN A 86 26.50 -9.98 13.76
N GLN A 87 27.72 -10.42 13.49
CA GLN A 87 28.77 -9.62 12.88
C GLN A 87 29.41 -10.38 11.73
N ALA A 88 30.02 -9.67 10.80
CA ALA A 88 30.91 -10.26 9.80
C ALA A 88 32.16 -9.40 9.65
N THR A 89 33.29 -10.05 9.36
CA THR A 89 34.58 -9.38 9.20
C THR A 89 34.90 -9.21 7.71
N LEU A 90 35.15 -7.98 7.29
CA LEU A 90 35.77 -7.65 6.02
C LEU A 90 37.29 -7.77 6.20
N ASP A 91 37.90 -8.75 5.55
CA ASP A 91 39.34 -8.98 5.68
C ASP A 91 40.17 -7.94 4.90
N LYS A 92 41.50 -8.03 5.01
CA LYS A 92 42.42 -7.07 4.39
C LYS A 92 42.44 -7.16 2.86
N GLU A 93 41.83 -8.19 2.29
CA GLU A 93 41.67 -8.43 0.86
C GLU A 93 40.30 -7.94 0.33
N GLY A 94 39.43 -7.45 1.20
CA GLY A 94 38.11 -6.92 0.81
C GLY A 94 37.03 -7.99 0.69
N VAL A 95 37.24 -9.17 1.31
CA VAL A 95 36.28 -10.27 1.32
C VAL A 95 35.53 -10.30 2.66
N LEU A 96 34.21 -10.26 2.61
CA LEU A 96 33.37 -10.49 3.78
C LEU A 96 33.37 -11.97 4.14
N GLY A 97 33.88 -12.29 5.33
CA GLY A 97 33.80 -13.62 5.93
C GLY A 97 32.38 -13.98 6.39
N PRO A 98 32.14 -15.23 6.80
CA PRO A 98 30.83 -15.69 7.25
C PRO A 98 30.36 -14.92 8.49
N ALA A 99 29.04 -14.79 8.64
CA ALA A 99 28.46 -14.20 9.84
C ALA A 99 28.77 -15.04 11.09
N SER A 100 29.07 -14.37 12.20
CA SER A 100 29.32 -14.97 13.50
C SER A 100 28.51 -14.25 14.59
N THR A 101 28.26 -14.92 15.71
CA THR A 101 27.67 -14.27 16.89
C THR A 101 28.66 -13.28 17.51
N GLY A 102 28.15 -12.15 18.03
CA GLY A 102 28.97 -11.12 18.66
C GLY A 102 28.49 -9.68 18.45
N GLY A 103 27.49 -9.47 17.59
CA GLY A 103 26.86 -8.17 17.38
C GLY A 103 25.91 -7.76 18.52
N THR A 104 25.29 -6.59 18.39
CA THR A 104 24.25 -6.15 19.32
C THR A 104 22.91 -6.80 18.99
N THR A 105 22.04 -7.03 19.98
CA THR A 105 20.78 -7.76 19.79
C THR A 105 19.84 -7.17 18.73
N THR A 106 19.96 -5.87 18.46
CA THR A 106 19.11 -5.12 17.52
C THR A 106 19.81 -4.75 16.22
N GLY A 107 21.07 -5.14 16.03
CA GLY A 107 21.85 -4.69 14.88
C GLY A 107 22.77 -5.75 14.30
N ILE A 108 23.39 -5.35 13.20
CA ILE A 108 24.32 -6.12 12.38
C ILE A 108 25.64 -5.35 12.40
N THR A 109 26.74 -6.01 12.76
CA THR A 109 28.05 -5.34 12.87
C THR A 109 28.97 -5.72 11.71
N LEU A 110 29.50 -4.73 11.01
CA LEU A 110 30.64 -4.94 10.10
C LEU A 110 31.92 -4.67 10.87
N VAL A 111 32.86 -5.63 10.88
CA VAL A 111 34.23 -5.43 11.39
C VAL A 111 35.16 -5.27 10.20
N ASN A 112 35.76 -4.10 10.05
CA ASN A 112 36.55 -3.72 8.89
C ASN A 112 38.06 -3.81 9.17
N ASN A 113 38.75 -4.70 8.44
CA ASN A 113 40.20 -4.81 8.39
C ASN A 113 40.79 -4.48 7.00
N TYR A 114 39.95 -4.04 6.05
CA TYR A 114 40.34 -3.73 4.66
C TYR A 114 40.99 -2.35 4.54
N GLY A 115 40.25 -1.32 4.94
CA GLY A 115 40.52 0.06 4.59
C GLY A 115 39.21 0.83 4.39
N PRO A 116 39.27 2.08 3.89
CA PRO A 116 38.08 2.91 3.75
C PRO A 116 36.98 2.26 2.92
N ILE A 117 35.81 2.07 3.52
CA ILE A 117 34.62 1.46 2.90
C ILE A 117 33.35 2.01 3.55
N HIS A 118 32.25 2.06 2.79
CA HIS A 118 30.91 2.34 3.30
C HIS A 118 30.16 1.03 3.55
N PRO A 119 29.89 0.63 4.81
CA PRO A 119 29.06 -0.51 5.13
C PRO A 119 27.64 -0.33 4.59
N GLY A 120 27.05 -1.40 4.04
CA GLY A 120 25.69 -1.36 3.51
C GLY A 120 24.91 -2.63 3.82
N LEU A 121 23.58 -2.50 3.73
CA LEU A 121 22.65 -3.62 3.92
C LEU A 121 21.74 -3.76 2.71
N ASN A 122 21.60 -5.01 2.24
CA ASN A 122 20.47 -5.41 1.41
C ASN A 122 19.39 -6.00 2.30
N GLN A 123 18.14 -5.93 1.83
CA GLN A 123 17.04 -6.66 2.43
C GLN A 123 16.15 -7.29 1.37
N LEU A 124 15.69 -8.50 1.68
CA LEU A 124 14.76 -9.25 0.87
C LEU A 124 13.36 -8.67 0.98
N SER A 125 12.79 -8.33 -0.17
CA SER A 125 11.40 -7.85 -0.30
C SER A 125 10.65 -8.64 -1.35
N THR A 126 9.33 -8.64 -1.26
CA THR A 126 8.41 -9.03 -2.33
C THR A 126 7.75 -7.76 -2.82
N GLY A 127 8.09 -7.39 -4.05
CA GLY A 127 7.58 -6.20 -4.70
C GLY A 127 6.09 -6.27 -5.03
N ILE A 128 5.54 -5.15 -5.47
CA ILE A 128 4.10 -5.04 -5.80
C ILE A 128 3.66 -5.97 -6.93
N GLY A 129 4.59 -6.41 -7.78
CA GLY A 129 4.37 -7.41 -8.84
C GLY A 129 4.53 -8.86 -8.39
N GLY A 130 4.81 -9.11 -7.10
CA GLY A 130 5.01 -10.44 -6.53
C GLY A 130 6.43 -11.00 -6.69
N THR A 131 7.33 -10.32 -7.39
CA THR A 131 8.74 -10.73 -7.52
C THR A 131 9.49 -10.51 -6.22
N GLN A 132 10.29 -11.49 -5.82
CA GLN A 132 11.12 -11.41 -4.62
C GLN A 132 12.55 -11.04 -4.99
N GLU A 133 13.08 -9.98 -4.37
CA GLU A 133 14.39 -9.42 -4.68
C GLU A 133 15.10 -8.95 -3.41
N SER A 134 16.43 -9.12 -3.39
CA SER A 134 17.31 -8.57 -2.35
C SER A 134 18.01 -7.34 -2.92
N THR A 135 17.60 -6.16 -2.46
CA THR A 135 18.13 -4.88 -2.94
C THR A 135 18.66 -4.04 -1.78
N PRO A 136 19.60 -3.12 -2.04
CA PRO A 136 20.11 -2.19 -1.05
C PRO A 136 19.00 -1.40 -0.34
N ILE A 137 19.06 -1.39 1.00
CA ILE A 137 18.22 -0.56 1.86
C ILE A 137 18.98 0.58 2.53
N TYR A 138 20.31 0.49 2.57
CA TYR A 138 21.16 1.43 3.27
C TYR A 138 22.61 1.34 2.80
N VAL A 139 23.29 2.49 2.79
CA VAL A 139 24.74 2.60 2.66
C VAL A 139 25.19 3.69 3.62
N ALA A 140 26.11 3.38 4.54
CA ALA A 140 26.60 4.36 5.50
C ALA A 140 27.14 5.59 4.77
N PRO A 141 26.66 6.82 5.09
CA PRO A 141 27.15 8.03 4.43
C PRO A 141 28.64 8.27 4.67
N ASP A 142 29.12 7.93 5.87
CA ASP A 142 30.52 8.01 6.25
C ASP A 142 31.22 6.67 6.07
N GLN A 143 32.40 6.69 5.45
CA GLN A 143 33.26 5.52 5.38
C GLN A 143 33.91 5.22 6.73
N ILE A 144 34.11 3.94 7.02
CA ILE A 144 34.97 3.49 8.12
C ILE A 144 36.31 3.01 7.55
N ALA A 145 37.43 3.43 8.13
CA ALA A 145 38.77 3.04 7.67
C ALA A 145 39.21 1.68 8.24
N LEU A 146 39.27 1.56 9.57
CA LEU A 146 39.47 0.31 10.30
C LEU A 146 38.60 0.38 11.55
N GLY A 147 38.14 -0.77 12.03
CA GLY A 147 37.30 -0.85 13.23
C GLY A 147 35.97 -1.52 12.95
N SER A 148 34.88 -1.04 13.56
CA SER A 148 33.57 -1.62 13.38
C SER A 148 32.49 -0.57 13.20
N ASP A 149 31.49 -0.88 12.39
CA ASP A 149 30.26 -0.10 12.27
C ASP A 149 29.04 -0.96 12.61
N LEU A 150 28.08 -0.36 13.28
CA LEU A 150 26.84 -1.00 13.72
C LEU A 150 25.69 -0.50 12.86
N LEU A 151 25.06 -1.42 12.15
CA LEU A 151 23.89 -1.15 11.31
C LEU A 151 22.64 -1.65 12.02
N THR A 152 21.71 -0.75 12.31
CA THR A 152 20.47 -1.04 13.06
C THR A 152 19.26 -0.80 12.16
N PRO A 153 18.75 -1.85 11.48
CA PRO A 153 17.49 -1.75 10.74
C PRO A 153 16.32 -1.42 11.67
N ILE A 154 15.52 -0.43 11.31
CA ILE A 154 14.31 -0.02 12.06
C ILE A 154 13.11 -0.29 11.17
N ASP A 155 12.06 -0.93 11.69
CA ASP A 155 10.81 -1.19 10.97
C ASP A 155 9.98 0.09 10.76
N GLU A 156 10.58 1.05 10.06
CA GLU A 156 9.98 2.24 9.50
C GLU A 156 10.30 2.28 8.00
N VAL A 157 9.28 2.55 7.19
CA VAL A 157 9.41 2.69 5.74
C VAL A 157 8.92 4.06 5.30
N LEU A 158 9.71 4.74 4.49
CA LEU A 158 9.32 5.97 3.81
C LEU A 158 8.67 5.59 2.47
N VAL A 159 7.51 6.18 2.17
CA VAL A 159 6.79 5.97 0.92
C VAL A 159 6.49 7.32 0.26
N TRP A 160 6.74 7.43 -1.04
CA TRP A 160 6.48 8.64 -1.82
C TRP A 160 6.33 8.34 -3.31
N PHE A 161 5.97 9.37 -4.08
CA PHE A 161 5.96 9.35 -5.53
C PHE A 161 7.03 10.27 -6.08
N GLU A 162 7.81 9.81 -7.06
CA GLU A 162 8.87 10.61 -7.70
C GLU A 162 9.11 10.20 -9.15
N GLN A 163 9.46 11.17 -10.00
CA GLN A 163 9.80 10.94 -11.41
C GLN A 163 11.27 10.61 -11.56
N ASN A 164 11.65 9.84 -12.59
CA ASN A 164 13.05 9.60 -12.99
C ASN A 164 13.98 9.06 -11.89
N ILE A 165 13.43 8.37 -10.89
CA ILE A 165 14.20 7.76 -9.81
C ILE A 165 14.26 6.25 -10.01
N GLU A 166 15.34 5.57 -9.61
CA GLU A 166 15.53 4.13 -9.79
C GLU A 166 15.69 3.38 -8.45
N THR A 167 15.45 2.07 -8.49
CA THR A 167 15.76 1.20 -7.34
C THR A 167 17.26 1.22 -7.08
N SER A 168 17.66 1.30 -5.82
CA SER A 168 19.05 1.45 -5.34
C SER A 168 19.65 2.84 -5.55
N THR A 169 18.90 3.87 -5.92
CA THR A 169 19.44 5.24 -5.94
C THR A 169 19.68 5.74 -4.52
N MET A 170 20.90 6.23 -4.24
CA MET A 170 21.26 6.85 -2.96
C MET A 170 20.75 8.28 -2.87
N PHE A 171 20.46 8.76 -1.67
CA PHE A 171 20.03 10.13 -1.42
C PHE A 171 20.34 10.59 -0.01
N SER A 172 20.37 11.91 0.19
CA SER A 172 20.60 12.54 1.50
C SER A 172 19.58 13.61 1.83
N ASP A 173 18.85 14.12 0.83
CA ASP A 173 17.80 15.11 1.01
C ASP A 173 16.45 14.49 1.34
N ALA A 174 15.65 15.24 2.10
CA ALA A 174 14.29 14.85 2.41
C ALA A 174 13.42 14.78 1.14
N ARG A 175 12.64 13.71 1.02
CA ARG A 175 11.69 13.54 -0.09
C ARG A 175 10.42 14.35 0.16
N THR A 176 9.95 15.06 -0.87
CA THR A 176 8.72 15.86 -0.78
C THR A 176 7.48 14.99 -0.80
N ASN A 177 6.43 15.42 -0.10
CA ASN A 177 5.14 14.71 -0.05
C ASN A 177 5.27 13.21 0.22
N SER A 178 6.15 12.85 1.15
CA SER A 178 6.35 11.48 1.60
C SER A 178 5.55 11.18 2.86
N VAL A 179 5.30 9.90 3.13
CA VAL A 179 4.79 9.41 4.42
C VAL A 179 5.75 8.42 5.03
N THR A 180 6.07 8.58 6.32
CA THR A 180 6.75 7.55 7.10
C THR A 180 5.72 6.63 7.76
N ILE A 181 5.88 5.33 7.55
CA ILE A 181 5.02 4.28 8.09
C ILE A 181 5.82 3.52 9.14
N ASN A 182 5.47 3.71 10.42
CA ASN A 182 6.08 2.98 11.53
C ASN A 182 5.37 1.63 11.74
N MET A 183 6.15 0.56 11.66
CA MET A 183 5.74 -0.84 11.75
C MET A 183 6.46 -1.59 12.87
N THR A 184 7.10 -0.88 13.80
CA THR A 184 7.79 -1.51 14.93
C THR A 184 6.83 -2.34 15.80
N SER A 185 5.58 -1.89 15.97
CA SER A 185 4.54 -2.59 16.73
C SER A 185 3.44 -3.24 15.89
N SER A 186 3.55 -3.24 14.55
CA SER A 186 2.56 -3.83 13.63
C SER A 186 3.22 -4.59 12.49
N ASN A 187 2.60 -5.68 12.04
CA ASN A 187 3.04 -6.40 10.85
C ASN A 187 2.30 -5.99 9.57
N LEU A 188 1.23 -5.21 9.71
CA LEU A 188 0.42 -4.73 8.61
C LEU A 188 0.07 -3.26 8.84
N GLN A 189 0.26 -2.44 7.81
CA GLN A 189 -0.17 -1.05 7.79
C GLN A 189 -0.70 -0.72 6.39
N THR A 190 -1.71 0.15 6.33
CA THR A 190 -2.24 0.67 5.07
C THR A 190 -2.08 2.18 5.03
N ARG A 191 -1.80 2.74 3.85
CA ARG A 191 -1.87 4.18 3.58
C ARG A 191 -2.72 4.44 2.33
N LEU A 192 -3.48 5.53 2.38
CA LEU A 192 -4.24 6.06 1.26
C LEU A 192 -3.53 7.31 0.74
N TYR A 193 -3.40 7.41 -0.58
CA TYR A 193 -3.03 8.63 -1.28
C TYR A 193 -4.26 9.19 -1.98
N SER A 194 -4.74 10.34 -1.48
CA SER A 194 -5.96 11.01 -1.96
C SER A 194 -5.78 12.53 -2.00
N GLY A 195 -6.13 13.16 -3.12
CA GLY A 195 -6.03 14.61 -3.30
C GLY A 195 -4.60 15.12 -3.11
N GLY A 196 -3.62 14.35 -3.61
CA GLY A 196 -2.20 14.64 -3.45
C GLY A 196 -1.65 14.50 -2.03
N LYS A 197 -2.35 13.84 -1.10
CA LYS A 197 -1.93 13.72 0.31
C LYS A 197 -2.02 12.29 0.83
N TRP A 198 -1.13 11.96 1.77
CA TRP A 198 -1.14 10.69 2.49
C TRP A 198 -2.03 10.74 3.73
N SER A 199 -2.80 9.68 3.95
CA SER A 199 -3.56 9.46 5.18
C SER A 199 -3.51 7.99 5.62
N THR A 200 -3.84 7.73 6.88
CA THR A 200 -4.23 6.38 7.30
C THR A 200 -5.71 6.23 6.97
N PRO A 201 -6.09 5.26 6.12
CA PRO A 201 -7.48 5.11 5.75
C PRO A 201 -8.30 4.69 6.97
N SER A 202 -9.43 5.35 7.17
CA SER A 202 -10.49 4.90 8.07
C SER A 202 -11.12 3.61 7.53
N ALA A 203 -11.93 2.91 8.33
CA ALA A 203 -12.68 1.76 7.85
C ALA A 203 -13.59 2.12 6.65
N SER A 204 -14.08 3.35 6.59
CA SER A 204 -14.79 3.91 5.43
C SER A 204 -13.89 4.20 4.24
N ASP A 205 -12.62 4.59 4.43
CA ASP A 205 -11.68 4.83 3.33
C ASP A 205 -11.12 3.51 2.77
N LEU A 206 -10.95 2.48 3.61
CA LEU A 206 -10.70 1.10 3.17
C LEU A 206 -11.92 0.49 2.48
N ALA A 207 -13.11 1.06 2.72
CA ALA A 207 -14.31 0.78 1.94
C ALA A 207 -14.36 1.58 0.61
N VAL A 208 -13.37 2.46 0.36
CA VAL A 208 -13.21 3.21 -0.91
C VAL A 208 -11.87 2.81 -1.58
N GLY A 209 -11.86 1.55 -2.02
CA GLY A 209 -11.32 1.14 -3.32
C GLY A 209 -12.46 0.77 -4.28
N VAL A 210 -13.60 1.46 -4.10
CA VAL A 210 -14.85 1.47 -4.86
C VAL A 210 -15.42 0.08 -5.14
N THR A 211 -16.50 -0.31 -4.45
CA THR A 211 -17.53 -1.04 -5.18
C THR A 211 -18.18 0.00 -6.08
N PRO A 212 -18.00 -0.07 -7.42
CA PRO A 212 -18.55 0.90 -8.36
C PRO A 212 -19.96 1.29 -7.95
N LEU A 213 -20.17 2.59 -7.78
CA LEU A 213 -21.51 3.13 -7.64
C LEU A 213 -22.27 2.72 -8.89
N ILE A 214 -23.32 1.94 -8.70
CA ILE A 214 -24.18 1.53 -9.81
C ILE A 214 -25.27 2.58 -9.99
N LEU A 215 -25.92 2.95 -8.88
CA LEU A 215 -27.03 3.88 -8.88
C LEU A 215 -27.23 4.50 -7.50
N GLN A 216 -27.48 5.80 -7.46
CA GLN A 216 -27.97 6.50 -6.29
C GLN A 216 -29.39 6.99 -6.54
N ILE A 217 -30.30 6.73 -5.60
CA ILE A 217 -31.68 7.20 -5.62
C ILE A 217 -31.92 8.09 -4.40
N ILE A 218 -32.41 9.30 -4.63
CA ILE A 218 -32.89 10.21 -3.60
C ILE A 218 -34.40 10.31 -3.75
N LEU A 219 -35.12 10.00 -2.68
CA LEU A 219 -36.59 10.08 -2.65
C LEU A 219 -37.10 10.74 -1.37
N TYR A 220 -38.32 11.27 -1.46
CA TYR A 220 -39.03 11.91 -0.35
C TYR A 220 -40.25 11.07 0.00
N ALA A 221 -40.15 10.30 1.07
CA ALA A 221 -41.14 9.33 1.48
C ALA A 221 -42.39 10.00 2.09
N THR A 222 -43.57 9.43 1.87
CA THR A 222 -44.84 9.96 2.43
C THR A 222 -44.99 9.68 3.93
N GLY A 223 -44.09 8.90 4.52
CA GLY A 223 -44.07 8.52 5.92
C GLY A 223 -42.67 8.17 6.40
N ALA A 224 -42.53 7.92 7.71
CA ALA A 224 -41.26 7.53 8.30
C ALA A 224 -40.83 6.14 7.83
N ILE A 225 -39.53 5.99 7.56
CA ILE A 225 -38.92 4.74 7.09
C ILE A 225 -37.81 4.32 8.05
N ILE A 226 -37.77 3.02 8.36
CA ILE A 226 -36.63 2.39 9.03
C ILE A 226 -35.64 1.97 7.96
N ALA A 227 -34.47 2.62 7.94
CA ALA A 227 -33.44 2.41 6.93
C ALA A 227 -33.07 0.92 6.76
N GLN A 228 -32.88 0.21 7.88
CA GLN A 228 -32.52 -1.21 7.89
C GLN A 228 -33.60 -2.13 7.31
N ASP A 229 -34.88 -1.81 7.54
CA ASP A 229 -36.01 -2.59 7.01
C ASP A 229 -36.11 -2.42 5.48
N LEU A 230 -36.02 -1.18 5.00
CA LEU A 230 -36.01 -0.90 3.57
C LEU A 230 -34.80 -1.55 2.88
N ALA A 231 -33.60 -1.46 3.48
CA ALA A 231 -32.40 -2.10 2.96
C ALA A 231 -32.57 -3.63 2.85
N SER A 232 -33.16 -4.27 3.86
CA SER A 232 -33.38 -5.73 3.88
C SER A 232 -34.38 -6.18 2.80
N LYS A 233 -35.44 -5.41 2.57
CA LYS A 233 -36.43 -5.68 1.51
C LYS A 233 -35.81 -5.53 0.13
N ILE A 234 -35.00 -4.49 -0.09
CA ILE A 234 -34.28 -4.32 -1.36
C ILE A 234 -33.27 -5.47 -1.55
N ALA A 235 -32.48 -5.80 -0.52
CA ALA A 235 -31.49 -6.88 -0.58
C ALA A 235 -32.12 -8.24 -0.93
N SER A 236 -33.35 -8.51 -0.47
CA SER A 236 -34.08 -9.74 -0.83
C SER A 236 -34.39 -9.89 -2.32
N LYS A 237 -34.37 -8.78 -3.08
CA LYS A 237 -34.61 -8.75 -4.53
C LYS A 237 -33.32 -8.85 -5.33
N LEU A 238 -32.17 -8.55 -4.73
CA LEU A 238 -30.83 -8.63 -5.35
C LEU A 238 -30.37 -10.10 -5.45
N THR A 239 -31.04 -10.86 -6.31
CA THR A 239 -30.80 -12.30 -6.53
C THR A 239 -30.50 -12.58 -8.00
N GLY A 240 -30.08 -13.82 -8.30
CA GLY A 240 -29.80 -14.24 -9.68
C GLY A 240 -28.69 -13.40 -10.32
N VAL A 241 -29.02 -12.67 -11.39
CA VAL A 241 -28.08 -11.81 -12.13
C VAL A 241 -27.66 -10.55 -11.35
N TYR A 242 -28.39 -10.19 -10.27
CA TYR A 242 -28.10 -9.03 -9.42
C TYR A 242 -27.44 -9.39 -8.08
N LYS A 243 -27.10 -10.67 -7.87
CA LYS A 243 -26.54 -11.19 -6.60
C LYS A 243 -25.22 -10.50 -6.18
N ASP A 244 -24.55 -9.87 -7.13
CA ASP A 244 -23.27 -9.20 -6.96
C ASP A 244 -23.43 -7.68 -6.77
N ILE A 245 -24.66 -7.24 -6.47
CA ILE A 245 -25.02 -5.87 -6.09
C ILE A 245 -25.39 -5.86 -4.61
N THR A 246 -25.01 -4.79 -3.92
CA THR A 246 -25.34 -4.50 -2.53
C THR A 246 -26.05 -3.16 -2.44
N VAL A 247 -26.76 -2.91 -1.34
CA VAL A 247 -27.55 -1.70 -1.15
C VAL A 247 -27.35 -1.13 0.25
N ASP A 248 -27.17 0.19 0.31
CA ASP A 248 -27.14 0.98 1.52
C ASP A 248 -28.28 2.00 1.53
N VAL A 249 -28.98 2.10 2.66
CA VAL A 249 -30.11 3.03 2.84
C VAL A 249 -29.80 3.96 4.00
N THR A 250 -29.99 5.27 3.78
CA THR A 250 -29.91 6.28 4.83
C THR A 250 -31.16 7.15 4.82
N THR A 251 -31.60 7.57 6.00
CA THR A 251 -32.73 8.49 6.17
C THR A 251 -32.25 9.83 6.72
N GLY A 252 -32.88 10.91 6.29
CA GLY A 252 -32.58 12.28 6.69
C GLY A 252 -33.83 13.04 7.12
N ALA A 253 -33.68 14.35 7.32
CA ALA A 253 -34.80 15.23 7.62
C ALA A 253 -35.89 15.17 6.53
N GLU A 254 -37.11 15.52 6.90
CA GLU A 254 -38.26 15.63 5.98
C GLU A 254 -38.58 14.34 5.20
N ASN A 255 -38.38 13.17 5.84
CA ASN A 255 -38.56 11.86 5.23
C ASN A 255 -37.72 11.66 3.95
N LYS A 256 -36.60 12.40 3.82
CA LYS A 256 -35.63 12.17 2.76
C LYS A 256 -34.97 10.82 2.97
N VAL A 257 -34.94 10.00 1.92
CA VAL A 257 -34.29 8.69 1.91
C VAL A 257 -33.29 8.67 0.76
N LYS A 258 -32.07 8.24 1.06
CA LYS A 258 -31.02 7.99 0.07
C LYS A 258 -30.75 6.50 0.03
N VAL A 259 -30.98 5.89 -1.13
CA VAL A 259 -30.68 4.50 -1.45
C VAL A 259 -29.47 4.50 -2.38
N THR A 260 -28.45 3.71 -2.06
CA THR A 260 -27.22 3.66 -2.83
C THR A 260 -26.91 2.20 -3.17
N TYR A 261 -26.80 1.90 -4.45
CA TYR A 261 -26.46 0.58 -4.97
C TYR A 261 -24.99 0.53 -5.36
N HIS A 262 -24.33 -0.52 -4.92
CA HIS A 262 -22.91 -0.73 -5.15
C HIS A 262 -22.65 -2.15 -5.62
N GLU A 263 -21.55 -2.40 -6.32
CA GLU A 263 -21.08 -3.77 -6.48
C GLU A 263 -20.83 -4.45 -5.11
N ARG A 264 -20.79 -5.78 -5.09
CA ARG A 264 -20.37 -6.55 -3.92
C ARG A 264 -18.86 -6.48 -3.77
N GLN A 265 -18.38 -6.43 -2.54
CA GLN A 265 -16.94 -6.46 -2.27
C GLN A 265 -16.31 -7.80 -2.70
N GLY A 266 -15.10 -7.74 -3.26
CA GLY A 266 -14.28 -8.92 -3.58
C GLY A 266 -14.66 -9.69 -4.86
N LEU A 267 -15.23 -9.02 -5.87
CA LEU A 267 -15.57 -9.65 -7.15
C LEU A 267 -14.34 -10.09 -7.93
N THR A 268 -14.44 -11.29 -8.52
CA THR A 268 -13.48 -11.83 -9.49
C THR A 268 -13.53 -11.06 -10.82
N PRO A 269 -12.47 -11.13 -11.65
CA PRO A 269 -12.48 -10.47 -12.97
C PRO A 269 -13.64 -10.89 -13.88
N ALA A 270 -14.09 -12.15 -13.80
CA ALA A 270 -15.22 -12.65 -14.57
C ALA A 270 -16.55 -12.04 -14.11
N GLU A 271 -16.75 -11.90 -12.79
CA GLU A 271 -17.94 -11.26 -12.21
C GLU A 271 -18.00 -9.77 -12.57
N LYS A 272 -16.85 -9.07 -12.54
CA LYS A 272 -16.76 -7.67 -13.01
C LYS A 272 -17.12 -7.54 -14.48
N SER A 273 -16.60 -8.39 -15.35
CA SER A 273 -16.94 -8.37 -16.79
C SER A 273 -18.43 -8.63 -17.04
N PHE A 274 -19.05 -9.50 -16.24
CA PHE A 274 -20.48 -9.76 -16.31
C PHE A 274 -21.31 -8.55 -15.87
N LEU A 275 -20.98 -7.93 -14.74
CA LEU A 275 -21.63 -6.70 -14.27
C LEU A 275 -21.52 -5.57 -15.29
N THR A 276 -20.34 -5.33 -15.87
CA THR A 276 -20.16 -4.31 -16.92
C THR A 276 -21.05 -4.57 -18.13
N THR A 277 -21.28 -5.83 -18.50
CA THR A 277 -22.19 -6.19 -19.60
C THR A 277 -23.65 -5.88 -19.23
N LEU A 278 -24.04 -6.15 -17.97
CA LEU A 278 -25.38 -5.88 -17.44
C LEU A 278 -25.70 -4.37 -17.38
N MET A 279 -24.68 -3.52 -17.23
CA MET A 279 -24.81 -2.05 -17.12
C MET A 279 -25.18 -1.35 -18.45
N THR A 280 -25.36 -2.07 -19.56
CA THR A 280 -25.46 -1.48 -20.90
C THR A 280 -26.87 -1.07 -21.36
N SER A 281 -27.97 -1.29 -20.61
CA SER A 281 -29.26 -0.59 -20.91
C SER A 281 -30.47 -0.76 -19.97
N THR A 282 -30.54 -1.66 -18.99
CA THR A 282 -31.81 -1.91 -18.24
C THR A 282 -31.68 -2.02 -16.72
N ILE A 283 -30.45 -1.98 -16.19
CA ILE A 283 -30.20 -2.21 -14.76
C ILE A 283 -30.74 -1.08 -13.87
N ASN A 284 -30.61 0.18 -14.30
CA ASN A 284 -31.04 1.31 -13.47
C ASN A 284 -32.56 1.33 -13.27
N ASP A 285 -33.31 1.00 -14.32
CA ASP A 285 -34.77 0.89 -14.25
C ASP A 285 -35.19 -0.26 -13.31
N THR A 286 -34.49 -1.39 -13.37
CA THR A 286 -34.77 -2.54 -12.50
C THR A 286 -34.42 -2.24 -11.04
N LEU A 287 -33.29 -1.58 -10.77
CA LEU A 287 -32.92 -1.19 -9.41
C LEU A 287 -33.86 -0.12 -8.85
N MET A 288 -34.34 0.80 -9.70
CA MET A 288 -35.37 1.76 -9.32
C MET A 288 -36.69 1.06 -9.00
N GLU A 289 -37.10 0.06 -9.80
CA GLU A 289 -38.28 -0.77 -9.53
C GLU A 289 -38.15 -1.52 -8.19
N PHE A 290 -36.99 -2.14 -7.92
CA PHE A 290 -36.74 -2.79 -6.63
C PHE A 290 -36.88 -1.83 -5.44
N THR A 291 -36.42 -0.59 -5.58
CA THR A 291 -36.61 0.46 -4.57
C THR A 291 -38.09 0.77 -4.38
N VAL A 292 -38.83 1.00 -5.46
CA VAL A 292 -40.27 1.35 -5.42
C VAL A 292 -41.10 0.22 -4.80
N GLU A 293 -40.88 -1.02 -5.20
CA GLU A 293 -41.59 -2.17 -4.64
C GLU A 293 -41.28 -2.35 -3.14
N SER A 294 -40.03 -2.14 -2.73
CA SER A 294 -39.62 -2.29 -1.32
C SER A 294 -40.19 -1.17 -0.44
N LEU A 295 -40.36 0.03 -0.99
CA LEU A 295 -41.10 1.12 -0.33
C LEU A 295 -42.57 0.75 -0.13
N ALA A 296 -43.23 0.24 -1.18
CA ALA A 296 -44.61 -0.20 -1.09
C ALA A 296 -44.80 -1.34 -0.07
N GLN A 297 -43.88 -2.31 -0.02
CA GLN A 297 -43.83 -3.35 1.01
C GLN A 297 -43.57 -2.82 2.43
N SER A 298 -43.06 -1.60 2.54
CA SER A 298 -42.92 -0.87 3.80
C SER A 298 -44.17 -0.06 4.15
N GLY A 299 -45.21 -0.09 3.32
CA GLY A 299 -46.44 0.67 3.52
C GLY A 299 -46.27 2.18 3.28
N VAL A 300 -45.21 2.58 2.58
CA VAL A 300 -44.83 3.98 2.39
C VAL A 300 -44.73 4.31 0.89
N GLY A 301 -45.32 5.43 0.48
CA GLY A 301 -45.20 5.97 -0.87
C GLY A 301 -44.08 7.01 -0.98
N TYR A 302 -43.98 7.69 -2.12
CA TYR A 302 -43.05 8.79 -2.32
C TYR A 302 -43.71 9.95 -3.05
N THR A 303 -43.22 11.16 -2.81
CA THR A 303 -43.70 12.40 -3.46
C THR A 303 -42.76 12.87 -4.56
N LYS A 304 -41.48 12.52 -4.46
CA LYS A 304 -40.43 12.84 -5.41
C LYS A 304 -39.36 11.75 -5.36
N MET A 305 -38.81 11.39 -6.51
CA MET A 305 -37.72 10.43 -6.66
C MET A 305 -36.80 10.90 -7.79
N GLU A 306 -35.50 10.89 -7.55
CA GLU A 306 -34.46 11.25 -8.50
C GLU A 306 -33.37 10.18 -8.45
N ALA A 307 -32.87 9.78 -9.61
CA ALA A 307 -31.81 8.80 -9.74
C ALA A 307 -30.59 9.41 -10.44
N SER A 308 -29.39 9.05 -10.00
CA SER A 308 -28.11 9.49 -10.56
C SER A 308 -27.10 8.34 -10.51
N THR A 309 -26.38 8.12 -11.59
CA THR A 309 -25.24 7.19 -11.68
C THR A 309 -23.93 7.91 -11.39
#